data_AF-A0A672HPM5-F1
#
_entry.id   AF-A0A672HPM5-F1
#
_cell.length_a   1.000
_cell.length_b   1.000
_cell.length_c   1.000
_cell.angle_alpha   90.00
_cell.angle_beta   90.00
_cell.angle_gamma   90.00
#
_symmetry.space_group_name_H-M   'P 1'
#
loop_
_entity.id
_entity.type
_entity.pdbx_description
1 polymer ?
#
loop_
_entity_poly.entity_id
_entity_poly.type
_entity_poly.pdbx_seq_one_letter_code
_entity_poly.pdbx_strand_id
1 'polypeptide(L)'
;MNSLSAERSINLFHCLNELNDGSLVEQIQQSLRSGRLSTDELSPAQWSALVFILLSSEEDLKEFDLKKYSASERALLKLLPVVKASNKALLSGCGLSERSCGALSSLLSSQSSSLTHLDLSNNKLKDSGVKELSAAVEDPHCSLETLRLSCCGLSERSCGALSSVLSSQSSSLTHLDLSNNQLQDSGVKRLSLGLESPHCKLEALRSGSRCLVSEEGCASLVSAVRSKSSHLRELDLSYNHPGDSGVKELSAAVEDPHCSLETLRLSCCGLSERSCGALSSVLSSQSSSLTHLDLSNNDLQDSGVKRLSLGLESPHCKLEALSLSGCLVSEEGCASLVSAVRSKSSHLRELDLSYNHPGDSGVKELSAAVEDPHCSLETLRF
;
A
#
# COMPACT_ATOMS: atom_id res chain seq x y z
N MET A 1 1.01 -13.94 -30.50
CA MET A 1 2.28 -14.40 -31.11
C MET A 1 3.40 -14.61 -30.06
N ASN A 2 3.10 -15.12 -28.85
CA ASN A 2 4.01 -14.99 -27.70
C ASN A 2 4.64 -16.29 -27.15
N SER A 3 4.41 -17.46 -27.73
CA SER A 3 5.18 -18.68 -27.41
C SER A 3 6.58 -18.68 -28.04
N LEU A 4 6.69 -18.07 -29.23
CA LEU A 4 7.94 -17.94 -30.00
C LEU A 4 9.05 -17.16 -29.29
N SER A 5 8.73 -16.30 -28.31
CA SER A 5 9.72 -15.50 -27.58
C SER A 5 10.44 -16.30 -26.49
N ALA A 6 9.69 -17.10 -25.73
CA ALA A 6 10.24 -18.00 -24.72
C ALA A 6 11.00 -19.15 -25.39
N GLU A 7 10.42 -19.75 -26.43
CA GLU A 7 11.10 -20.78 -27.24
C GLU A 7 12.36 -20.24 -27.93
N ARG A 8 12.39 -19.00 -28.41
CA ARG A 8 13.62 -18.40 -28.95
C ARG A 8 14.67 -18.16 -27.88
N SER A 9 14.28 -17.80 -26.66
CA SER A 9 15.20 -17.63 -25.54
C SER A 9 15.78 -19.00 -25.11
N ILE A 10 14.96 -20.04 -25.10
CA ILE A 10 15.35 -21.44 -24.84
C ILE A 10 16.21 -22.00 -25.98
N ASN A 11 15.87 -21.71 -27.23
CA ASN A 11 16.65 -22.16 -28.39
C ASN A 11 17.99 -21.41 -28.47
N LEU A 12 18.03 -20.14 -28.10
CA LEU A 12 19.29 -19.40 -27.95
C LEU A 12 20.13 -19.93 -26.79
N PHE A 13 19.49 -20.39 -25.70
CA PHE A 13 20.17 -21.13 -24.63
C PHE A 13 20.78 -22.43 -25.15
N HIS A 14 20.05 -23.23 -25.93
CA HIS A 14 20.61 -24.40 -26.59
C HIS A 14 21.78 -24.04 -27.51
N CYS A 15 21.68 -22.94 -28.27
CA CYS A 15 22.80 -22.47 -29.11
C CYS A 15 24.01 -22.00 -28.28
N LEU A 16 23.81 -21.27 -27.18
CA LEU A 16 24.92 -20.82 -26.31
C LEU A 16 25.60 -22.00 -25.61
N ASN A 17 24.83 -23.02 -25.23
CA ASN A 17 25.35 -24.25 -24.64
C ASN A 17 26.09 -25.12 -25.68
N GLU A 18 25.56 -25.20 -26.92
CA GLU A 18 26.22 -25.89 -28.04
C GLU A 18 27.51 -25.19 -28.52
N LEU A 19 27.62 -23.88 -28.32
CA LEU A 19 28.84 -23.11 -28.63
C LEU A 19 29.96 -23.27 -27.58
N ASN A 20 29.73 -24.04 -26.52
CA ASN A 20 30.70 -24.34 -25.45
C ASN A 20 31.26 -23.07 -24.75
N ASP A 21 30.48 -21.99 -24.69
CA ASP A 21 30.89 -20.71 -24.09
C ASP A 21 30.36 -20.59 -22.64
N GLY A 22 30.67 -21.58 -21.80
CA GLY A 22 30.41 -21.53 -20.35
C GLY A 22 31.11 -20.34 -19.68
N SER A 23 32.14 -19.80 -20.33
CA SER A 23 32.89 -18.62 -19.86
C SER A 23 32.00 -17.40 -19.70
N LEU A 24 30.99 -17.21 -20.57
CA LEU A 24 30.10 -16.04 -20.51
C LEU A 24 29.14 -16.11 -19.32
N VAL A 25 28.61 -17.31 -19.04
CA VAL A 25 27.75 -17.57 -17.88
C VAL A 25 28.55 -17.36 -16.59
N GLU A 26 29.77 -17.90 -16.53
CA GLU A 26 30.68 -17.71 -15.40
C GLU A 26 31.05 -16.23 -15.20
N GLN A 27 31.33 -15.49 -16.27
CA GLN A 27 31.62 -14.06 -16.23
C GLN A 27 30.44 -13.24 -15.66
N ILE A 28 29.22 -13.53 -16.10
CA ILE A 28 28.03 -12.85 -15.58
C ILE A 28 27.77 -13.25 -14.13
N GLN A 29 27.88 -14.52 -13.78
CA GLN A 29 27.75 -14.98 -12.39
C GLN A 29 28.79 -14.33 -11.47
N GLN A 30 30.04 -14.19 -11.92
CA GLN A 30 31.08 -13.50 -11.18
C GLN A 30 30.76 -12.01 -11.00
N SER A 31 30.21 -11.37 -12.04
CA SER A 31 29.78 -9.96 -11.99
C SER A 31 28.55 -9.74 -11.09
N LEU A 32 27.64 -10.72 -11.01
CA LEU A 32 26.52 -10.70 -10.08
C LEU A 32 27.00 -10.87 -8.63
N ARG A 33 27.94 -11.78 -8.38
CA ARG A 33 28.56 -11.98 -7.05
C ARG A 33 29.32 -10.75 -6.55
N SER A 34 29.89 -9.94 -7.44
CA SER A 34 30.58 -8.70 -7.08
C SER A 34 29.63 -7.52 -6.81
N GLY A 35 28.31 -7.71 -7.02
CA GLY A 35 27.27 -6.73 -6.72
C GLY A 35 27.24 -5.51 -7.64
N ARG A 36 27.99 -5.52 -8.76
CA ARG A 36 28.00 -4.44 -9.76
C ARG A 36 28.01 -5.01 -11.17
N LEU A 37 26.82 -5.27 -11.72
CA LEU A 37 26.67 -5.49 -13.16
C LEU A 37 26.34 -4.14 -13.82
N SER A 38 27.30 -3.55 -14.55
CA SER A 38 26.98 -2.42 -15.44
C SER A 38 26.28 -2.98 -16.68
N THR A 39 24.97 -2.77 -16.81
CA THR A 39 24.25 -3.33 -17.96
C THR A 39 24.37 -2.50 -19.24
N ASP A 40 24.92 -1.29 -19.14
CA ASP A 40 25.04 -0.36 -20.27
C ASP A 40 25.98 -0.87 -21.38
N GLU A 41 26.90 -1.78 -21.01
CA GLU A 41 27.92 -2.36 -21.90
C GLU A 41 27.61 -3.81 -22.31
N LEU A 42 26.51 -4.41 -21.83
CA LEU A 42 26.21 -5.80 -22.15
C LEU A 42 25.85 -5.97 -23.62
N SER A 43 26.58 -6.88 -24.26
CA SER A 43 26.28 -7.39 -25.60
C SER A 43 24.96 -8.17 -25.63
N PRO A 44 24.36 -8.40 -26.82
CA PRO A 44 23.15 -9.22 -26.93
C PRO A 44 23.30 -10.62 -26.32
N ALA A 45 24.45 -11.28 -26.50
CA ALA A 45 24.72 -12.60 -25.92
C ALA A 45 24.78 -12.56 -24.40
N GLN A 46 25.38 -11.51 -23.83
CA GLN A 46 25.43 -11.32 -22.38
C GLN A 46 24.04 -11.06 -21.78
N TRP A 47 23.20 -10.28 -22.46
CA TRP A 47 21.79 -10.13 -22.05
C TRP A 47 21.05 -11.45 -22.03
N SER A 48 21.25 -12.30 -23.05
CA SER A 48 20.63 -13.63 -23.11
C SER A 48 21.15 -14.55 -22.01
N ALA A 49 22.46 -14.54 -21.74
CA ALA A 49 23.05 -15.30 -20.63
C ALA A 49 22.53 -14.82 -19.28
N LEU A 50 22.38 -13.51 -19.07
CA LEU A 50 21.76 -12.95 -17.86
C LEU A 50 20.32 -13.44 -17.71
N VAL A 51 19.48 -13.29 -18.74
CA VAL A 51 18.09 -13.78 -18.70
C VAL A 51 18.04 -15.26 -18.35
N PHE A 52 18.92 -16.08 -18.93
CA PHE A 52 18.99 -17.51 -18.63
C PHE A 52 19.33 -17.78 -17.16
N ILE A 53 20.37 -17.12 -16.63
CA ILE A 53 20.78 -17.26 -15.22
C ILE A 53 19.61 -16.92 -14.29
N LEU A 54 18.89 -15.83 -14.57
CA LEU A 54 17.78 -15.37 -13.74
C LEU A 54 16.55 -16.28 -13.84
N LEU A 55 16.23 -16.79 -15.04
CA LEU A 55 15.15 -17.76 -15.21
C LEU A 55 15.46 -19.12 -14.57
N SER A 56 16.74 -19.40 -14.31
CA SER A 56 17.17 -20.63 -13.63
C SER A 56 17.30 -20.45 -12.11
N SER A 57 17.08 -19.23 -11.60
CA SER A 57 17.21 -18.87 -10.19
C SER A 57 15.84 -18.84 -9.53
N GLU A 58 15.55 -19.80 -8.64
CA GLU A 58 14.29 -19.81 -7.90
C GLU A 58 14.09 -18.55 -7.05
N GLU A 59 15.17 -17.95 -6.53
CA GLU A 59 15.10 -16.74 -5.71
C GLU A 59 14.67 -15.52 -6.53
N ASP A 60 15.25 -15.32 -7.72
CA ASP A 60 14.92 -14.19 -8.59
C ASP A 60 13.51 -14.29 -9.18
N LEU A 61 12.99 -15.52 -9.33
CA LEU A 61 11.60 -15.73 -9.74
C LEU A 61 10.60 -15.45 -8.60
N LYS A 62 10.99 -15.59 -7.32
CA LYS A 62 10.13 -15.14 -6.22
C LYS A 62 10.02 -13.62 -6.20
N GLU A 63 11.14 -12.92 -6.36
CA GLU A 63 11.18 -11.47 -6.39
C GLU A 63 12.28 -10.95 -7.33
N PHE A 64 11.86 -10.33 -8.42
CA PHE A 64 12.75 -9.67 -9.36
C PHE A 64 12.84 -8.17 -9.03
N ASP A 65 14.04 -7.71 -8.65
CA ASP A 65 14.34 -6.29 -8.46
C ASP A 65 15.19 -5.76 -9.61
N LEU A 66 14.61 -4.89 -10.42
CA LEU A 66 15.28 -4.32 -11.60
C LEU A 66 16.52 -3.51 -11.20
N LYS A 67 16.55 -2.89 -10.00
CA LYS A 67 17.70 -2.10 -9.54
C LYS A 67 18.95 -2.94 -9.29
N LYS A 68 18.82 -4.25 -9.05
CA LYS A 68 19.98 -5.17 -8.93
C LYS A 68 20.74 -5.32 -10.25
N TYR A 69 20.07 -5.09 -11.38
CA TYR A 69 20.62 -5.26 -12.72
C TYR A 69 20.86 -3.91 -13.38
N SER A 70 19.83 -3.07 -13.46
CA SER A 70 19.94 -1.66 -13.87
C SER A 70 18.58 -0.97 -13.79
N ALA A 71 18.55 0.19 -13.14
CA ALA A 71 17.38 1.06 -13.06
C ALA A 71 17.12 1.82 -14.39
N SER A 72 16.74 1.10 -15.45
CA SER A 72 16.46 1.71 -16.76
C SER A 72 15.37 0.99 -17.55
N GLU A 73 14.64 1.74 -18.38
CA GLU A 73 13.66 1.19 -19.33
C GLU A 73 14.31 0.20 -20.31
N ARG A 74 15.56 0.44 -20.75
CA ARG A 74 16.28 -0.50 -21.63
C ARG A 74 16.48 -1.85 -20.95
N ALA A 75 16.91 -1.86 -19.69
CA ALA A 75 17.10 -3.08 -18.93
C ALA A 75 15.75 -3.81 -18.73
N LEU A 76 14.68 -3.09 -18.37
CA LEU A 76 13.34 -3.66 -18.26
C LEU A 76 12.95 -4.39 -19.55
N LEU A 77 13.07 -3.74 -20.70
CA LEU A 77 12.68 -4.33 -21.99
C LEU A 77 13.49 -5.59 -22.33
N LYS A 78 14.75 -5.66 -21.92
CA LYS A 78 15.61 -6.85 -22.10
C LYS A 78 15.28 -7.98 -21.11
N LEU A 79 14.79 -7.63 -19.93
CA LEU A 79 14.49 -8.55 -18.83
C LEU A 79 13.00 -8.88 -18.69
N LEU A 80 12.14 -8.43 -19.61
CA LEU A 80 10.71 -8.81 -19.63
C LEU A 80 10.44 -10.32 -19.50
N PRO A 81 11.24 -11.23 -20.09
CA PRO A 81 11.03 -12.66 -19.87
C PRO A 81 11.15 -13.06 -18.38
N VAL A 82 12.08 -12.45 -17.65
CA VAL A 82 12.28 -12.69 -16.21
C VAL A 82 11.13 -12.09 -15.42
N VAL A 83 10.74 -10.84 -15.70
CA VAL A 83 9.57 -10.19 -15.08
C VAL A 83 8.32 -11.03 -15.23
N LYS A 84 8.11 -11.62 -16.42
CA LYS A 84 6.95 -12.45 -16.72
C LYS A 84 6.91 -13.74 -15.90
N ALA A 85 8.07 -14.35 -15.71
CA ALA A 85 8.21 -15.58 -14.94
C ALA A 85 8.21 -15.34 -13.42
N SER A 86 8.39 -14.09 -12.97
CA SER A 86 8.49 -13.75 -11.56
C SER A 86 7.13 -13.56 -10.90
N ASN A 87 7.01 -13.91 -9.62
CA ASN A 87 5.83 -13.65 -8.80
C ASN A 87 5.71 -12.17 -8.42
N LYS A 88 6.84 -11.52 -8.15
CA LYS A 88 6.93 -10.11 -7.74
C LYS A 88 7.97 -9.37 -8.56
N ALA A 89 7.62 -8.18 -9.02
CA ALA A 89 8.53 -7.29 -9.75
C ALA A 89 8.62 -5.93 -9.06
N LEU A 90 9.81 -5.58 -8.61
CA LEU A 90 10.17 -4.30 -8.02
C LEU A 90 10.80 -3.42 -9.09
N LEU A 91 10.01 -2.50 -9.64
CA LEU A 91 10.40 -1.60 -10.73
C LEU A 91 10.38 -0.13 -10.29
N SER A 92 10.29 0.12 -8.98
CA SER A 92 10.17 1.47 -8.46
C SER A 92 11.41 2.32 -8.76
N GLY A 93 11.23 3.55 -9.24
CA GLY A 93 12.33 4.50 -9.45
C GLY A 93 13.35 4.04 -10.50
N CYS A 94 12.88 3.37 -11.55
CA CYS A 94 13.71 2.83 -12.63
C CYS A 94 13.66 3.68 -13.92
N GLY A 95 13.17 4.91 -13.83
CA GLY A 95 13.06 5.83 -14.96
C GLY A 95 12.07 5.36 -16.03
N LEU A 96 11.06 4.59 -15.63
CA LEU A 96 10.07 4.03 -16.55
C LEU A 96 9.09 5.10 -17.03
N SER A 97 8.59 4.90 -18.25
CA SER A 97 7.70 5.81 -18.96
C SER A 97 6.44 5.09 -19.46
N GLU A 98 5.56 5.82 -20.14
CA GLU A 98 4.40 5.28 -20.86
C GLU A 98 4.76 4.11 -21.78
N ARG A 99 5.95 4.12 -22.41
CA ARG A 99 6.42 3.01 -23.26
C ARG A 99 6.63 1.71 -22.49
N SER A 100 7.12 1.82 -21.25
CA SER A 100 7.28 0.67 -20.36
C SER A 100 5.92 0.06 -20.00
N CYS A 101 4.88 0.88 -19.84
CA CYS A 101 3.53 0.42 -19.57
C CYS A 101 3.02 -0.50 -20.68
N GLY A 102 3.12 -0.12 -21.96
CA GLY A 102 2.63 -0.98 -23.05
C GLY A 102 3.32 -2.35 -23.11
N ALA A 103 4.62 -2.40 -22.78
CA ALA A 103 5.36 -3.65 -22.70
C ALA A 103 4.91 -4.52 -21.50
N LEU A 104 4.69 -3.90 -20.34
CA LEU A 104 4.17 -4.55 -19.14
C LEU A 104 2.72 -5.00 -19.32
N SER A 105 1.87 -4.22 -19.98
CA SER A 105 0.49 -4.59 -20.32
C SER A 105 0.45 -5.84 -21.18
N SER A 106 1.28 -5.89 -22.22
CA SER A 106 1.40 -7.07 -23.09
C SER A 106 1.85 -8.33 -22.33
N LEU A 107 2.64 -8.14 -21.27
CA LEU A 107 3.10 -9.21 -20.39
C LEU A 107 1.99 -9.66 -19.43
N LEU A 108 1.30 -8.73 -18.78
CA LEU A 108 0.23 -8.97 -17.81
C LEU A 108 -0.96 -9.70 -18.46
N SER A 109 -1.33 -9.35 -19.70
CA SER A 109 -2.39 -10.05 -20.44
C SER A 109 -1.97 -11.42 -20.98
N SER A 110 -0.73 -11.87 -20.73
CA SER A 110 -0.28 -13.18 -21.18
C SER A 110 -0.67 -14.27 -20.17
N GLN A 111 -1.29 -15.35 -20.65
CA GLN A 111 -1.63 -16.54 -19.86
C GLN A 111 -0.48 -17.20 -19.08
N SER A 112 0.77 -16.92 -19.44
CA SER A 112 1.96 -17.46 -18.76
C SER A 112 2.64 -16.45 -17.85
N SER A 113 2.01 -15.31 -17.55
CA SER A 113 2.48 -14.41 -16.50
C SER A 113 2.26 -15.06 -15.13
N SER A 114 3.29 -15.07 -14.30
CA SER A 114 3.21 -15.51 -12.89
C SER A 114 3.10 -14.33 -11.93
N LEU A 115 3.06 -13.10 -12.46
CA LEU A 115 3.18 -11.87 -11.69
C LEU A 115 1.91 -11.57 -10.90
N THR A 116 2.02 -11.64 -9.57
CA THR A 116 0.96 -11.25 -8.64
C THR A 116 1.23 -9.90 -7.99
N HIS A 117 2.48 -9.43 -7.98
CA HIS A 117 2.88 -8.17 -7.35
C HIS A 117 3.73 -7.31 -8.28
N LEU A 118 3.27 -6.07 -8.53
CA LEU A 118 3.98 -5.12 -9.39
C LEU A 118 4.11 -3.76 -8.68
N ASP A 119 5.36 -3.38 -8.39
CA ASP A 119 5.67 -2.04 -7.87
C ASP A 119 6.29 -1.16 -8.96
N LEU A 120 5.54 -0.16 -9.38
CA LEU A 120 5.93 0.82 -10.38
C LEU A 120 6.14 2.22 -9.80
N SER A 121 6.19 2.35 -8.48
CA SER A 121 6.24 3.64 -7.79
C SER A 121 7.43 4.49 -8.22
N ASN A 122 7.35 5.82 -8.12
CA ASN A 122 8.44 6.75 -8.47
C ASN A 122 8.89 6.70 -9.94
N ASN A 123 7.98 6.39 -10.87
CA ASN A 123 8.22 6.44 -12.32
C ASN A 123 7.32 7.48 -12.99
N LYS A 124 7.61 7.93 -14.22
CA LYS A 124 6.80 8.97 -14.90
C LYS A 124 5.82 8.34 -15.88
N LEU A 125 4.87 7.57 -15.34
CA LEU A 125 3.93 6.78 -16.15
C LEU A 125 2.80 7.62 -16.74
N LYS A 126 2.33 8.64 -16.02
CA LYS A 126 1.17 9.48 -16.37
C LYS A 126 -0.12 8.67 -16.60
N ASP A 127 -1.20 9.37 -16.95
CA ASP A 127 -2.52 8.75 -17.11
C ASP A 127 -2.62 7.77 -18.28
N SER A 128 -1.90 8.02 -19.38
CA SER A 128 -1.87 7.12 -20.56
C SER A 128 -1.24 5.78 -20.21
N GLY A 129 -0.12 5.78 -19.49
CA GLY A 129 0.53 4.55 -19.03
C GLY A 129 -0.37 3.73 -18.11
N VAL A 130 -1.07 4.37 -17.18
CA VAL A 130 -2.03 3.65 -16.30
C VAL A 130 -3.22 3.14 -17.06
N LYS A 131 -3.74 3.88 -18.04
CA LYS A 131 -4.83 3.39 -18.90
C LYS A 131 -4.45 2.11 -19.64
N GLU A 132 -3.22 2.01 -20.15
CA GLU A 132 -2.73 0.79 -20.80
C GLU A 132 -2.59 -0.37 -19.79
N LEU A 133 -2.10 -0.10 -18.58
CA LEU A 133 -1.99 -1.11 -17.53
C LEU A 133 -3.37 -1.61 -17.08
N SER A 134 -4.33 -0.71 -16.86
CA SER A 134 -5.69 -1.05 -16.44
C SER A 134 -6.36 -2.02 -17.40
N ALA A 135 -6.25 -1.79 -18.71
CA ALA A 135 -6.79 -2.71 -19.72
C ALA A 135 -6.19 -4.12 -19.62
N ALA A 136 -4.92 -4.23 -19.22
CA ALA A 136 -4.28 -5.53 -19.02
C ALA A 136 -4.63 -6.19 -17.69
N VAL A 137 -4.87 -5.41 -16.63
CA VAL A 137 -5.31 -5.93 -15.32
C VAL A 137 -6.77 -6.41 -15.36
N GLU A 138 -7.60 -5.83 -16.24
CA GLU A 138 -8.96 -6.32 -16.51
C GLU A 138 -9.01 -7.63 -17.29
N ASP A 139 -7.89 -8.06 -17.89
CA ASP A 139 -7.83 -9.31 -18.64
C ASP A 139 -8.09 -10.51 -17.71
N PRO A 140 -8.97 -11.46 -18.09
CA PRO A 140 -9.26 -12.65 -17.28
C PRO A 140 -8.06 -13.55 -16.97
N HIS A 141 -6.96 -13.40 -17.70
CA HIS A 141 -5.73 -14.14 -17.47
C HIS A 141 -4.73 -13.39 -16.58
N CYS A 142 -5.04 -12.16 -16.17
CA CYS A 142 -4.20 -11.40 -15.27
C CYS A 142 -4.43 -11.84 -13.82
N SER A 143 -3.36 -12.31 -13.18
CA SER A 143 -3.34 -12.73 -11.77
C SER A 143 -2.80 -11.65 -10.83
N LEU A 144 -2.75 -10.39 -11.26
CA LEU A 144 -2.17 -9.31 -10.47
C LEU A 144 -3.05 -8.99 -9.25
N GLU A 145 -2.49 -9.17 -8.06
CA GLU A 145 -3.14 -8.94 -6.77
C GLU A 145 -2.71 -7.59 -6.17
N THR A 146 -1.45 -7.22 -6.33
CA THR A 146 -0.88 -5.97 -5.81
C THR A 146 -0.34 -5.09 -6.93
N LEU A 147 -0.83 -3.84 -6.98
CA LEU A 147 -0.33 -2.80 -7.89
C LEU A 147 0.03 -1.53 -7.10
N ARG A 148 1.31 -1.14 -7.15
CA ARG A 148 1.78 0.12 -6.55
C ARG A 148 2.15 1.12 -7.62
N LEU A 149 1.51 2.28 -7.57
CA LEU A 149 1.65 3.40 -8.51
C LEU A 149 1.95 4.70 -7.77
N SER A 150 2.64 4.62 -6.63
CA SER A 150 2.92 5.81 -5.83
C SER A 150 3.84 6.77 -6.59
N CYS A 151 3.57 8.07 -6.57
CA CYS A 151 4.39 9.09 -7.24
C CYS A 151 4.59 8.80 -8.75
N CYS A 152 3.52 8.40 -9.45
CA CYS A 152 3.54 8.05 -10.88
C CYS A 152 3.12 9.19 -11.83
N GLY A 153 2.78 10.36 -11.28
CA GLY A 153 2.29 11.50 -12.05
C GLY A 153 0.85 11.32 -12.53
N LEU A 154 0.01 10.66 -11.73
CA LEU A 154 -1.38 10.38 -12.06
C LEU A 154 -2.30 11.55 -11.68
N SER A 155 -3.37 11.74 -12.46
CA SER A 155 -4.45 12.71 -12.20
C SER A 155 -5.80 12.01 -11.99
N GLU A 156 -6.90 12.76 -11.87
CA GLU A 156 -8.26 12.22 -11.80
C GLU A 156 -8.65 11.36 -13.03
N ARG A 157 -7.91 11.48 -14.14
CA ARG A 157 -8.15 10.70 -15.36
C ARG A 157 -7.79 9.23 -15.18
N SER A 158 -6.72 8.92 -14.47
CA SER A 158 -6.32 7.54 -14.14
C SER A 158 -7.38 6.81 -13.30
N CYS A 159 -8.09 7.55 -12.44
CA CYS A 159 -9.09 7.00 -11.52
C CYS A 159 -10.27 6.35 -12.25
N GLY A 160 -10.63 6.83 -13.44
CA GLY A 160 -11.68 6.21 -14.24
C GLY A 160 -11.30 4.82 -14.74
N ALA A 161 -10.07 4.67 -15.25
CA ALA A 161 -9.56 3.37 -15.71
C ALA A 161 -9.39 2.40 -14.54
N LEU A 162 -8.84 2.85 -13.41
CA LEU A 162 -8.72 2.03 -12.20
C LEU A 162 -10.08 1.66 -11.62
N SER A 163 -11.07 2.54 -11.66
CA SER A 163 -12.44 2.20 -11.25
C SER A 163 -13.01 1.05 -12.08
N SER A 164 -12.73 1.00 -13.39
CA SER A 164 -13.15 -0.11 -14.26
C SER A 164 -12.48 -1.42 -13.83
N VAL A 165 -11.18 -1.39 -13.50
CA VAL A 165 -10.46 -2.54 -12.94
C VAL A 165 -11.13 -3.05 -11.66
N LEU A 166 -11.40 -2.15 -10.70
CA LEU A 166 -12.00 -2.50 -9.42
C LEU A 166 -13.41 -3.07 -9.58
N SER A 167 -14.16 -2.58 -10.57
CA SER A 167 -15.51 -3.08 -10.85
C SER A 167 -15.56 -4.40 -11.64
N SER A 168 -14.43 -4.85 -12.19
CA SER A 168 -14.36 -5.99 -13.08
C SER A 168 -14.33 -7.32 -12.32
N GLN A 169 -15.20 -8.25 -12.69
CA GLN A 169 -15.24 -9.61 -12.11
C GLN A 169 -13.92 -10.39 -12.35
N SER A 170 -13.25 -10.09 -13.46
CA SER A 170 -11.99 -10.72 -13.87
C SER A 170 -10.80 -10.27 -13.05
N SER A 171 -10.85 -9.06 -12.48
CA SER A 171 -9.74 -8.50 -11.72
C SER A 171 -9.45 -9.33 -10.47
N SER A 172 -8.18 -9.58 -10.22
CA SER A 172 -7.69 -10.23 -8.99
C SER A 172 -7.12 -9.22 -7.98
N LEU A 173 -7.24 -7.93 -8.27
CA LEU A 173 -6.56 -6.88 -7.50
C LEU A 173 -7.15 -6.75 -6.09
N THR A 174 -6.32 -6.97 -5.08
CA THR A 174 -6.64 -6.84 -3.65
C THR A 174 -5.93 -5.66 -3.00
N HIS A 175 -4.79 -5.21 -3.54
CA HIS A 175 -4.00 -4.11 -2.98
C HIS A 175 -3.66 -3.06 -4.03
N LEU A 176 -4.00 -1.80 -3.76
CA LEU A 176 -3.75 -0.67 -4.65
C LEU A 176 -3.16 0.51 -3.88
N ASP A 177 -1.97 0.93 -4.30
CA ASP A 177 -1.28 2.11 -3.75
C ASP A 177 -1.20 3.21 -4.82
N LEU A 178 -1.94 4.29 -4.61
CA LEU A 178 -2.00 5.48 -5.46
C LEU A 178 -1.40 6.71 -4.79
N SER A 179 -0.67 6.53 -3.69
CA SER A 179 -0.14 7.65 -2.92
C SER A 179 0.75 8.59 -3.74
N ASN A 180 0.91 9.84 -3.31
CA ASN A 180 1.77 10.83 -3.97
C ASN A 180 1.38 11.17 -5.42
N ASN A 181 0.12 11.03 -5.80
CA ASN A 181 -0.43 11.44 -7.12
C ASN A 181 -1.45 12.55 -6.95
N GLN A 182 -1.84 13.28 -8.01
CA GLN A 182 -2.78 14.41 -7.93
C GLN A 182 -4.22 14.01 -8.29
N LEU A 183 -4.80 13.08 -7.52
CA LEU A 183 -6.10 12.48 -7.86
C LEU A 183 -7.28 13.45 -7.70
N GLN A 184 -7.22 14.36 -6.72
CA GLN A 184 -8.29 15.28 -6.30
C GLN A 184 -9.58 14.56 -5.89
N ASP A 185 -10.55 15.32 -5.36
CA ASP A 185 -11.86 14.78 -4.97
C ASP A 185 -12.59 14.10 -6.12
N SER A 186 -12.47 14.66 -7.33
CA SER A 186 -13.10 14.07 -8.52
C SER A 186 -12.52 12.70 -8.92
N GLY A 187 -11.23 12.47 -8.67
CA GLY A 187 -10.60 11.17 -8.87
C GLY A 187 -11.05 10.16 -7.83
N VAL A 188 -11.06 10.54 -6.55
CA VAL A 188 -11.56 9.69 -5.46
C VAL A 188 -13.03 9.31 -5.67
N LYS A 189 -13.86 10.25 -6.09
CA LYS A 189 -15.26 10.01 -6.45
C LYS A 189 -15.44 9.02 -7.60
N ARG A 190 -14.49 8.95 -8.54
CA ARG A 190 -14.50 7.91 -9.58
C ARG A 190 -14.09 6.56 -9.02
N LEU A 191 -13.04 6.52 -8.21
CA LEU A 191 -12.59 5.28 -7.57
C LEU A 191 -13.68 4.68 -6.69
N SER A 192 -14.45 5.49 -5.96
CA SER A 192 -15.52 5.01 -5.10
C SER A 192 -16.59 4.24 -5.85
N LEU A 193 -16.92 4.63 -7.09
CA LEU A 193 -17.84 3.86 -7.95
C LEU A 193 -17.33 2.43 -8.23
N GLY A 194 -16.03 2.27 -8.41
CA GLY A 194 -15.39 0.97 -8.58
C GLY A 194 -15.40 0.15 -7.29
N LEU A 195 -15.13 0.79 -6.15
CA LEU A 195 -15.13 0.15 -4.83
C LEU A 195 -16.54 -0.30 -4.38
N GLU A 196 -17.58 0.42 -4.78
CA GLU A 196 -18.98 0.07 -4.51
C GLU A 196 -19.45 -1.16 -5.31
N SER A 197 -18.72 -1.57 -6.34
CA SER A 197 -19.08 -2.73 -7.15
C SER A 197 -19.12 -4.01 -6.30
N PRO A 198 -20.11 -4.90 -6.51
CA PRO A 198 -20.12 -6.21 -5.86
C PRO A 198 -19.00 -7.15 -6.34
N HIS A 199 -18.28 -6.76 -7.39
CA HIS A 199 -17.14 -7.50 -7.92
C HIS A 199 -15.80 -6.98 -7.39
N CYS A 200 -15.79 -5.88 -6.64
CA CYS A 200 -14.57 -5.33 -6.07
C CYS A 200 -13.99 -6.30 -5.03
N LYS A 201 -12.74 -6.72 -5.21
CA LYS A 201 -12.01 -7.59 -4.28
C LYS A 201 -10.97 -6.83 -3.46
N LEU A 202 -10.97 -5.50 -3.53
CA LEU A 202 -9.92 -4.68 -2.94
C LEU A 202 -10.00 -4.72 -1.41
N GLU A 203 -8.91 -5.16 -0.80
CA GLU A 203 -8.72 -5.24 0.65
C GLU A 203 -7.93 -4.05 1.20
N ALA A 204 -7.02 -3.48 0.41
CA ALA A 204 -6.21 -2.35 0.83
C ALA A 204 -6.17 -1.24 -0.24
N LEU A 205 -6.57 -0.03 0.17
CA LEU A 205 -6.44 1.18 -0.63
C LEU A 205 -5.56 2.19 0.10
N ARG A 206 -4.43 2.55 -0.53
CA ARG A 206 -3.59 3.66 -0.08
C ARG A 206 -3.73 4.82 -1.06
N SER A 207 -4.30 5.92 -0.58
CA SER A 207 -4.42 7.18 -1.33
C SER A 207 -3.80 8.33 -0.54
N GLY A 208 -2.74 8.06 0.23
CA GLY A 208 -2.06 9.06 1.04
C GLY A 208 -1.19 10.02 0.24
N SER A 209 -0.88 11.19 0.81
CA SER A 209 0.04 12.22 0.31
C SER A 209 -0.26 12.77 -1.09
N ARG A 210 -0.41 14.10 -1.20
CA ARG A 210 -0.55 14.84 -2.49
C ARG A 210 -1.75 14.46 -3.37
N CYS A 211 -2.62 13.55 -2.92
CA CYS A 211 -3.89 13.23 -3.59
C CYS A 211 -4.90 14.38 -3.55
N LEU A 212 -4.67 15.41 -2.73
CA LEU A 212 -5.53 16.60 -2.64
C LEU A 212 -6.99 16.22 -2.33
N VAL A 213 -7.17 15.21 -1.48
CA VAL A 213 -8.49 14.76 -1.03
C VAL A 213 -8.95 15.67 0.10
N SER A 214 -10.06 16.36 -0.12
CA SER A 214 -10.73 17.21 0.87
C SER A 214 -11.85 16.44 1.59
N GLU A 215 -12.65 17.17 2.37
CA GLU A 215 -13.89 16.67 2.97
C GLU A 215 -14.83 16.04 1.91
N GLU A 216 -14.93 16.62 0.69
CA GLU A 216 -15.80 16.10 -0.38
C GLU A 216 -15.32 14.75 -0.92
N GLY A 217 -14.01 14.61 -1.16
CA GLY A 217 -13.43 13.35 -1.62
C GLY A 217 -13.53 12.27 -0.54
N CYS A 218 -13.33 12.62 0.73
CA CYS A 218 -13.54 11.70 1.85
C CYS A 218 -15.00 11.24 1.94
N ALA A 219 -15.96 12.17 1.82
CA ALA A 219 -17.40 11.85 1.79
C ALA A 219 -17.74 10.89 0.64
N SER A 220 -17.06 10.99 -0.50
CA SER A 220 -17.25 10.08 -1.64
C SER A 220 -16.83 8.63 -1.36
N LEU A 221 -15.96 8.38 -0.36
CA LEU A 221 -15.56 7.03 0.06
C LEU A 221 -16.52 6.40 1.08
N VAL A 222 -17.36 7.19 1.73
CA VAL A 222 -18.25 6.74 2.81
C VAL A 222 -19.20 5.63 2.33
N SER A 223 -19.78 5.78 1.14
CA SER A 223 -20.66 4.78 0.54
C SER A 223 -19.92 3.49 0.19
N ALA A 224 -18.69 3.59 -0.32
CA ALA A 224 -17.85 2.44 -0.61
C ALA A 224 -17.45 1.67 0.67
N VAL A 225 -17.05 2.38 1.74
CA VAL A 225 -16.66 1.78 3.03
C VAL A 225 -17.84 1.11 3.72
N ARG A 226 -19.04 1.72 3.63
CA ARG A 226 -20.28 1.18 4.21
C ARG A 226 -20.89 0.04 3.38
N SER A 227 -20.48 -0.11 2.12
CA SER A 227 -21.11 -1.08 1.21
C SER A 227 -20.98 -2.51 1.76
N LYS A 228 -22.07 -3.27 1.72
CA LYS A 228 -22.09 -4.68 2.17
C LYS A 228 -21.22 -5.61 1.33
N SER A 229 -20.88 -5.20 0.11
CA SER A 229 -19.98 -5.93 -0.77
C SER A 229 -18.53 -5.47 -0.64
N SER A 230 -18.24 -4.55 0.28
CA SER A 230 -16.88 -4.07 0.48
C SER A 230 -16.03 -5.13 1.17
N HIS A 231 -14.88 -5.40 0.58
CA HIS A 231 -13.83 -6.24 1.15
C HIS A 231 -12.70 -5.40 1.78
N LEU A 232 -12.88 -4.08 1.89
CA LEU A 232 -11.83 -3.15 2.29
C LEU A 232 -11.51 -3.28 3.79
N ARG A 233 -10.30 -3.73 4.10
CA ARG A 233 -9.75 -3.92 5.45
C ARG A 233 -8.76 -2.82 5.82
N GLU A 234 -8.08 -2.21 4.85
CA GLU A 234 -7.13 -1.12 5.05
C GLU A 234 -7.48 0.10 4.19
N LEU A 235 -7.62 1.26 4.86
CA LEU A 235 -7.78 2.56 4.21
C LEU A 235 -6.73 3.52 4.76
N ASP A 236 -5.86 4.01 3.87
CA ASP A 236 -4.86 5.02 4.19
C ASP A 236 -5.15 6.32 3.43
N LEU A 237 -5.56 7.34 4.20
CA LEU A 237 -5.83 8.70 3.74
C LEU A 237 -4.77 9.69 4.26
N SER A 238 -3.68 9.22 4.85
CA SER A 238 -2.67 10.08 5.48
C SER A 238 -2.16 11.17 4.53
N TYR A 239 -1.82 12.35 5.04
CA TYR A 239 -1.37 13.51 4.27
C TYR A 239 -2.37 13.98 3.19
N ASN A 240 -3.66 13.85 3.48
CA ASN A 240 -4.75 14.54 2.79
C ASN A 240 -5.44 15.51 3.76
N HIS A 241 -6.58 16.08 3.38
CA HIS A 241 -7.36 16.99 4.21
C HIS A 241 -8.82 16.58 4.30
N PRO A 242 -9.13 15.33 4.75
CA PRO A 242 -10.51 14.90 4.94
C PRO A 242 -11.27 15.74 5.98
N GLY A 243 -10.55 16.49 6.83
CA GLY A 243 -11.12 17.40 7.82
C GLY A 243 -11.93 16.69 8.91
N ASP A 244 -12.39 17.46 9.90
CA ASP A 244 -13.20 16.90 10.99
C ASP A 244 -14.57 16.41 10.49
N SER A 245 -15.14 17.04 9.46
CA SER A 245 -16.45 16.65 8.90
C SER A 245 -16.35 15.33 8.12
N GLY A 246 -15.35 15.18 7.25
CA GLY A 246 -15.14 13.96 6.47
C GLY A 246 -14.79 12.78 7.37
N VAL A 247 -13.96 12.96 8.40
CA VAL A 247 -13.69 11.91 9.39
C VAL A 247 -14.92 11.55 10.21
N LYS A 248 -15.80 12.51 10.52
CA LYS A 248 -17.08 12.22 11.18
C LYS A 248 -17.98 11.33 10.30
N GLU A 249 -18.09 11.61 9.01
CA GLU A 249 -18.87 10.78 8.08
C GLU A 249 -18.25 9.40 7.87
N LEU A 250 -16.93 9.33 7.75
CA LEU A 250 -16.19 8.08 7.65
C LEU A 250 -16.36 7.23 8.91
N SER A 251 -16.29 7.84 10.10
CA SER A 251 -16.53 7.16 11.38
C SER A 251 -17.90 6.50 11.42
N ALA A 252 -18.95 7.21 10.95
CA ALA A 252 -20.29 6.65 10.85
C ALA A 252 -20.40 5.49 9.83
N ALA A 253 -19.53 5.41 8.82
CA ALA A 253 -19.44 4.23 7.96
C ALA A 253 -18.68 3.07 8.60
N VAL A 254 -17.62 3.34 9.37
CA VAL A 254 -16.85 2.30 10.08
C VAL A 254 -17.67 1.68 11.23
N GLU A 255 -18.59 2.43 11.83
CA GLU A 255 -19.55 1.91 12.80
C GLU A 255 -20.60 0.97 12.21
N ASP A 256 -20.76 0.93 10.88
CA ASP A 256 -21.74 0.04 10.24
C ASP A 256 -21.38 -1.44 10.50
N PRO A 257 -22.33 -2.30 10.92
CA PRO A 257 -22.08 -3.73 11.17
C PRO A 257 -21.56 -4.52 9.96
N HIS A 258 -21.70 -3.99 8.75
CA HIS A 258 -21.18 -4.60 7.53
C HIS A 258 -19.79 -4.10 7.15
N CYS A 259 -19.24 -3.11 7.86
CA CYS A 259 -17.91 -2.61 7.61
C CYS A 259 -16.85 -3.61 8.11
N SER A 260 -15.91 -3.96 7.24
CA SER A 260 -14.79 -4.87 7.51
C SER A 260 -13.46 -4.15 7.74
N LEU A 261 -13.49 -2.82 7.91
CA LEU A 261 -12.28 -2.02 8.04
C LEU A 261 -11.57 -2.30 9.38
N GLU A 262 -10.31 -2.74 9.28
CA GLU A 262 -9.45 -3.09 10.40
C GLU A 262 -8.37 -2.05 10.64
N THR A 263 -7.89 -1.41 9.57
CA THR A 263 -6.83 -0.40 9.61
C THR A 263 -7.29 0.90 8.99
N LEU A 264 -7.23 1.98 9.77
CA LEU A 264 -7.51 3.33 9.32
C LEU A 264 -6.30 4.22 9.62
N ARG A 265 -5.69 4.78 8.57
CA ARG A 265 -4.58 5.73 8.70
C ARG A 265 -5.01 7.13 8.27
N LEU A 266 -4.89 8.08 9.20
CA LEU A 266 -5.30 9.47 9.09
C LEU A 266 -4.16 10.41 9.56
N SER A 267 -2.90 10.02 9.38
CA SER A 267 -1.75 10.83 9.78
C SER A 267 -1.69 12.12 8.96
N CYS A 268 -1.37 13.27 9.56
CA CYS A 268 -1.33 14.57 8.89
C CYS A 268 -2.62 14.94 8.11
N CYS A 269 -3.81 14.66 8.67
CA CYS A 269 -5.10 14.88 8.00
C CYS A 269 -5.78 16.23 8.34
N GLY A 270 -5.13 17.07 9.16
CA GLY A 270 -5.72 18.34 9.62
C GLY A 270 -6.85 18.15 10.61
N LEU A 271 -6.80 17.07 11.40
CA LEU A 271 -7.83 16.76 12.41
C LEU A 271 -7.61 17.56 13.68
N SER A 272 -8.71 17.87 14.36
CA SER A 272 -8.71 18.47 15.69
C SER A 272 -9.41 17.57 16.73
N GLU A 273 -9.50 18.03 17.98
CA GLU A 273 -10.30 17.38 19.04
C GLU A 273 -11.76 17.07 18.65
N ARG A 274 -12.29 17.72 17.60
CA ARG A 274 -13.65 17.49 17.09
C ARG A 274 -13.81 16.12 16.46
N SER A 275 -12.78 15.61 15.78
CA SER A 275 -12.76 14.25 15.20
C SER A 275 -12.75 13.16 16.27
N CYS A 276 -12.09 13.41 17.40
CA CYS A 276 -11.90 12.42 18.47
C CYS A 276 -13.21 11.90 19.06
N GLY A 277 -14.28 12.70 19.07
CA GLY A 277 -15.60 12.24 19.52
C GLY A 277 -16.20 11.17 18.61
N ALA A 278 -16.10 11.35 17.29
CA ALA A 278 -16.60 10.39 16.31
C ALA A 278 -15.75 9.10 16.33
N LEU A 279 -14.42 9.25 16.40
CA LEU A 279 -13.52 8.11 16.51
C LEU A 279 -13.70 7.34 17.83
N SER A 280 -13.95 8.04 18.95
CA SER A 280 -14.28 7.40 20.22
C SER A 280 -15.55 6.54 20.12
N SER A 281 -16.57 6.98 19.37
CA SER A 281 -17.78 6.19 19.13
C SER A 281 -17.47 4.92 18.34
N VAL A 282 -16.61 5.00 17.32
CA VAL A 282 -16.11 3.84 16.57
C VAL A 282 -15.42 2.84 17.49
N LEU A 283 -14.49 3.33 18.33
CA LEU A 283 -13.75 2.48 19.28
C LEU A 283 -14.66 1.85 20.33
N SER A 284 -15.76 2.51 20.69
CA SER A 284 -16.74 2.00 21.66
C SER A 284 -17.73 1.01 21.07
N SER A 285 -17.82 0.92 19.73
CA SER A 285 -18.88 0.18 19.06
C SER A 285 -18.57 -1.31 18.96
N GLN A 286 -19.55 -2.16 19.31
CA GLN A 286 -19.45 -3.61 19.17
C GLN A 286 -19.31 -4.06 17.69
N SER A 287 -19.88 -3.29 16.76
CA SER A 287 -19.82 -3.58 15.31
C SER A 287 -18.47 -3.31 14.69
N SER A 288 -17.68 -2.39 15.26
CA SER A 288 -16.41 -1.98 14.68
C SER A 288 -15.43 -3.15 14.63
N SER A 289 -14.72 -3.29 13.52
CA SER A 289 -13.63 -4.26 13.33
C SER A 289 -12.25 -3.60 13.44
N LEU A 290 -12.19 -2.32 13.81
CA LEU A 290 -10.96 -1.53 13.80
C LEU A 290 -9.97 -2.03 14.86
N THR A 291 -8.79 -2.45 14.41
CA THR A 291 -7.68 -2.91 15.25
C THR A 291 -6.47 -1.96 15.18
N HIS A 292 -6.32 -1.18 14.11
CA HIS A 292 -5.20 -0.26 13.93
C HIS A 292 -5.69 1.14 13.55
N LEU A 293 -5.25 2.14 14.31
CA LEU A 293 -5.60 3.54 14.09
C LEU A 293 -4.35 4.42 14.17
N ASP A 294 -4.03 5.09 13.07
CA ASP A 294 -2.94 6.07 13.04
C ASP A 294 -3.52 7.49 12.90
N LEU A 295 -3.34 8.31 13.93
CA LEU A 295 -3.76 9.71 13.98
C LEU A 295 -2.57 10.67 14.08
N SER A 296 -1.36 10.20 13.79
CA SER A 296 -0.13 10.97 13.98
C SER A 296 -0.19 12.34 13.32
N ASN A 297 0.49 13.33 13.88
CA ASN A 297 0.68 14.67 13.32
C ASN A 297 -0.66 15.39 13.03
N ASN A 298 -1.63 15.26 13.93
CA ASN A 298 -2.87 16.04 13.94
C ASN A 298 -2.99 16.87 15.22
N ASP A 299 -3.71 17.99 15.18
CA ASP A 299 -3.85 18.93 16.31
C ASP A 299 -4.93 18.47 17.29
N LEU A 300 -4.76 17.27 17.87
CA LEU A 300 -5.78 16.63 18.72
C LEU A 300 -5.80 17.21 20.13
N GLN A 301 -4.63 17.58 20.67
CA GLN A 301 -4.44 18.10 22.02
C GLN A 301 -4.94 17.15 23.12
N ASP A 302 -4.77 17.54 24.38
CA ASP A 302 -5.20 16.73 25.53
C ASP A 302 -6.71 16.48 25.56
N SER A 303 -7.51 17.44 25.12
CA SER A 303 -8.97 17.32 25.03
C SER A 303 -9.42 16.26 24.03
N GLY A 304 -8.74 16.13 22.88
CA GLY A 304 -8.98 15.08 21.91
C GLY A 304 -8.57 13.71 22.45
N VAL A 305 -7.38 13.60 23.05
CA VAL A 305 -6.90 12.37 23.69
C VAL A 305 -7.86 11.90 24.79
N LYS A 306 -8.35 12.82 25.62
CA LYS A 306 -9.35 12.53 26.65
C LYS A 306 -10.68 12.02 26.09
N ARG A 307 -11.08 12.43 24.88
CA ARG A 307 -12.25 11.83 24.22
C ARG A 307 -11.95 10.43 23.72
N LEU A 308 -10.80 10.24 23.07
CA LEU A 308 -10.38 8.93 22.59
C LEU A 308 -10.25 7.90 23.72
N SER A 309 -9.76 8.31 24.89
CA SER A 309 -9.61 7.41 26.04
C SER A 309 -10.93 6.81 26.51
N LEU A 310 -12.04 7.57 26.45
CA LEU A 310 -13.38 7.04 26.75
C LEU A 310 -13.75 5.88 25.81
N GLY A 311 -13.37 5.96 24.54
CA GLY A 311 -13.58 4.89 23.57
C GLY A 311 -12.69 3.68 23.80
N LEU A 312 -11.43 3.91 24.15
CA LEU A 312 -10.47 2.85 24.49
C LEU A 312 -10.85 2.09 25.77
N GLU A 313 -11.51 2.75 26.72
CA GLU A 313 -12.01 2.13 27.96
C GLU A 313 -13.20 1.20 27.74
N SER A 314 -13.88 1.29 26.59
CA SER A 314 -15.04 0.45 26.28
C SER A 314 -14.66 -1.03 26.27
N PRO A 315 -15.50 -1.92 26.85
CA PRO A 315 -15.29 -3.37 26.75
C PRO A 315 -15.48 -3.91 25.33
N HIS A 316 -15.94 -3.07 24.40
CA HIS A 316 -16.09 -3.41 22.99
C HIS A 316 -14.91 -2.95 22.13
N CYS A 317 -13.95 -2.21 22.69
CA CYS A 317 -12.80 -1.71 21.95
C CYS A 317 -11.86 -2.84 21.55
N LYS A 318 -11.70 -3.07 20.24
CA LYS A 318 -10.81 -4.10 19.66
C LYS A 318 -9.45 -3.55 19.21
N LEU A 319 -9.15 -2.29 19.53
CA LEU A 319 -7.97 -1.61 19.03
C LEU A 319 -6.70 -2.22 19.64
N GLU A 320 -5.79 -2.66 18.78
CA GLU A 320 -4.50 -3.26 19.12
C GLU A 320 -3.35 -2.26 18.98
N ALA A 321 -3.43 -1.33 18.01
CA ALA A 321 -2.40 -0.33 17.78
C ALA A 321 -3.00 1.07 17.61
N LEU A 322 -2.47 2.02 18.38
CA LEU A 322 -2.81 3.44 18.30
C LEU A 322 -1.54 4.29 18.17
N SER A 323 -1.47 5.10 17.11
CA SER A 323 -0.45 6.15 17.01
C SER A 323 -1.07 7.53 17.21
N LEU A 324 -0.55 8.25 18.20
CA LEU A 324 -0.83 9.67 18.49
C LEU A 324 0.48 10.48 18.41
N SER A 325 1.46 10.00 17.64
CA SER A 325 2.75 10.67 17.51
C SER A 325 2.57 12.09 16.96
N GLY A 326 3.13 13.11 17.62
CA GLY A 326 3.01 14.50 17.15
C GLY A 326 1.60 15.08 17.24
N CYS A 327 0.82 14.70 18.25
CA CYS A 327 -0.57 15.14 18.45
C CYS A 327 -0.76 16.28 19.47
N LEU A 328 0.34 16.91 19.89
CA LEU A 328 0.38 17.94 20.94
C LEU A 328 -0.15 17.44 22.29
N VAL A 329 0.18 16.19 22.63
CA VAL A 329 -0.18 15.57 23.90
C VAL A 329 0.77 16.03 25.01
N SER A 330 0.21 16.50 26.12
CA SER A 330 0.94 16.90 27.33
C SER A 330 0.82 15.86 28.46
N GLU A 331 1.27 16.21 29.67
CA GLU A 331 1.03 15.43 30.89
C GLU A 331 -0.46 15.14 31.10
N GLU A 332 -1.37 16.08 30.81
CA GLU A 332 -2.82 15.90 31.01
C GLU A 332 -3.42 14.86 30.06
N GLY A 333 -3.02 14.89 28.79
CA GLY A 333 -3.44 13.89 27.81
C GLY A 333 -2.88 12.50 28.15
N CYS A 334 -1.63 12.42 28.60
CA CYS A 334 -1.05 11.16 29.09
C CYS A 334 -1.84 10.60 30.27
N ALA A 335 -2.15 11.44 31.27
CA ALA A 335 -2.96 11.05 32.42
C ALA A 335 -4.35 10.52 32.00
N SER A 336 -4.94 11.09 30.94
CA SER A 336 -6.22 10.63 30.38
C SER A 336 -6.16 9.24 29.74
N LEU A 337 -4.99 8.78 29.30
CA LEU A 337 -4.78 7.46 28.70
C LEU A 337 -4.52 6.36 29.76
N VAL A 338 -4.12 6.72 30.98
CA VAL A 338 -3.74 5.77 32.03
C VAL A 338 -4.87 4.78 32.35
N SER A 339 -6.11 5.26 32.46
CA SER A 339 -7.28 4.41 32.73
C SER A 339 -7.56 3.43 31.59
N ALA A 340 -7.46 3.89 30.34
CA ALA A 340 -7.58 3.04 29.16
C ALA A 340 -6.51 1.94 29.12
N VAL A 341 -5.24 2.29 29.38
CA VAL A 341 -4.10 1.36 29.38
C VAL A 341 -4.20 0.32 30.51
N ARG A 342 -4.70 0.71 31.68
CA ARG A 342 -4.94 -0.21 32.82
C ARG A 342 -6.21 -1.05 32.68
N SER A 343 -7.08 -0.73 31.72
CA SER A 343 -8.36 -1.41 31.60
C SER A 343 -8.15 -2.89 31.27
N LYS A 344 -8.79 -3.78 32.05
CA LYS A 344 -8.74 -5.23 31.84
C LYS A 344 -9.37 -5.69 30.52
N SER A 345 -10.20 -4.83 29.91
CA SER A 345 -10.80 -5.09 28.62
C SER A 345 -10.02 -4.49 27.45
N SER A 346 -8.88 -3.84 27.72
CA SER A 346 -8.05 -3.26 26.68
C SER A 346 -7.36 -4.35 25.85
N HIS A 347 -7.50 -4.24 24.53
CA HIS A 347 -6.74 -5.04 23.56
C HIS A 347 -5.50 -4.31 23.03
N LEU A 348 -5.18 -3.12 23.56
CA LEU A 348 -4.12 -2.26 23.05
C LEU A 348 -2.74 -2.83 23.36
N ARG A 349 -2.00 -3.19 22.32
CA ARG A 349 -0.64 -3.75 22.38
C ARG A 349 0.43 -2.72 22.02
N GLU A 350 0.11 -1.76 21.17
CA GLU A 350 1.02 -0.70 20.74
C GLU A 350 0.42 0.69 20.93
N LEU A 351 1.16 1.56 21.62
CA LEU A 351 0.82 2.98 21.80
C LEU A 351 2.05 3.83 21.45
N ASP A 352 1.94 4.62 20.39
CA ASP A 352 2.98 5.54 19.97
C ASP A 352 2.60 6.99 20.34
N LEU A 353 3.34 7.56 21.31
CA LEU A 353 3.27 8.96 21.74
C LEU A 353 4.51 9.75 21.31
N SER A 354 5.32 9.24 20.37
CA SER A 354 6.53 9.93 19.90
C SER A 354 6.25 11.37 19.48
N TYR A 355 7.25 12.25 19.62
CA TYR A 355 7.13 13.67 19.20
C TYR A 355 5.99 14.44 19.90
N ASN A 356 5.64 14.08 21.13
CA ASN A 356 4.75 14.85 22.01
C ASN A 356 5.52 15.49 23.18
N HIS A 357 4.79 16.02 24.15
CA HIS A 357 5.34 16.64 25.36
C HIS A 357 4.79 15.97 26.64
N PRO A 358 4.96 14.65 26.79
CA PRO A 358 4.32 13.89 27.88
C PRO A 358 4.75 14.32 29.29
N GLY A 359 5.86 15.05 29.42
CA GLY A 359 6.45 15.48 30.69
C GLY A 359 6.88 14.33 31.60
N ASP A 360 7.58 14.65 32.68
CA ASP A 360 8.07 13.62 33.60
C ASP A 360 6.90 12.92 34.31
N SER A 361 5.81 13.64 34.59
CA SER A 361 4.63 13.06 35.25
C SER A 361 3.89 12.10 34.33
N GLY A 362 3.62 12.50 33.08
CA GLY A 362 2.89 11.66 32.13
C GLY A 362 3.67 10.40 31.74
N VAL A 363 4.99 10.51 31.53
CA VAL A 363 5.86 9.34 31.31
C VAL A 363 5.80 8.39 32.52
N LYS A 364 5.96 8.91 33.73
CA LYS A 364 5.92 8.11 34.96
C LYS A 364 4.58 7.39 35.13
N GLU A 365 3.47 8.08 34.92
CA GLU A 365 2.12 7.52 35.09
C GLU A 365 1.83 6.41 34.06
N LEU A 366 2.17 6.63 32.79
CA LEU A 366 1.97 5.63 31.74
C LEU A 366 2.94 4.45 31.89
N SER A 367 4.21 4.67 32.22
CA SER A 367 5.14 3.56 32.51
C SER A 367 4.65 2.71 33.69
N ALA A 368 4.14 3.34 34.75
CA ALA A 368 3.52 2.63 35.88
C ALA A 368 2.16 1.98 35.53
N ALA A 369 1.52 2.36 34.43
CA ALA A 369 0.33 1.68 33.92
C ALA A 369 0.70 0.37 33.20
N VAL A 370 1.81 0.35 32.46
CA VAL A 370 2.32 -0.83 31.75
C VAL A 370 2.86 -1.91 32.71
N GLU A 371 3.32 -1.52 33.90
CA GLU A 371 3.73 -2.47 34.95
C GLU A 371 2.55 -3.25 35.57
N ASP A 372 1.30 -2.88 35.31
CA ASP A 372 0.13 -3.62 35.78
C ASP A 372 0.08 -5.01 35.12
N PRO A 373 -0.03 -6.12 35.88
CA PRO A 373 -0.09 -7.47 35.32
C PRO A 373 -1.26 -7.72 34.36
N HIS A 374 -2.28 -6.86 34.39
CA HIS A 374 -3.44 -6.92 33.50
C HIS A 374 -3.33 -6.01 32.27
N CYS A 375 -2.25 -5.23 32.14
CA CYS A 375 -1.99 -4.41 30.96
C CYS A 375 -1.61 -5.31 29.77
N SER A 376 -2.23 -5.07 28.61
CA SER A 376 -1.94 -5.77 27.34
C SER A 376 -0.87 -5.06 26.50
N LEU A 377 -0.40 -3.88 26.93
CA LEU A 377 0.52 -3.05 26.16
C LEU A 377 1.93 -3.67 26.14
N GLU A 378 2.43 -3.95 24.94
CA GLU A 378 3.75 -4.53 24.70
C GLU A 378 4.77 -3.46 24.28
N THR A 379 4.31 -2.45 23.55
CA THR A 379 5.15 -1.36 23.04
C THR A 379 4.54 -0.02 23.41
N LEU A 380 5.31 0.78 24.16
CA LEU A 380 5.03 2.18 24.45
C LEU A 380 6.20 3.03 23.96
N ARG A 381 5.92 4.03 23.13
CA ARG A 381 6.93 4.97 22.61
C ARG A 381 6.59 6.39 23.04
N PHE A 382 7.60 7.19 23.35
CA PHE A 382 7.50 8.59 23.80
C PHE A 382 8.35 9.50 22.92
#